data_AF-A0A9W9C384-F1
#
_entry.id   AF-A0A9W9C384-F1
#
_cell.length_a   1.000
_cell.length_b   1.000
_cell.length_c   1.000
_cell.angle_alpha   90.00
_cell.angle_beta   90.00
_cell.angle_gamma   90.00
#
_symmetry.space_group_name_H-M   'P 1'
#
loop_
_entity.id
_entity.type
_entity.pdbx_description
1 polymer ?
#
loop_
_entity_poly.entity_id
_entity_poly.type
_entity_poly.pdbx_seq_one_letter_code
_entity_poly.pdbx_strand_id
1 'polypeptide(L)'
;MAEFTKEATFKAVQIDALVAIKLATASGKSFPSVATGALVGMEKNGTLEITNSFPFPETAAAANDGQSDNSSNLAASAPRAKQNIAYGNEMIKFLREVNVDANNVGWYTSTSMGNFVNLQTIENQYFYQNAPNEKTVALVYDVSRSSEGAMNLRAYRLSSAFMTAYKEGKFTTESLQKSGLRYSDILVELPVTIRNSHLLTSLLHQLPTQAPKEELDFPPNLAALLQDKNTPQPPLYPNYDSLDLSIDPFLEKTCDLLLESIENHHTELNNYQYYQRSLAREQTKITAWQTKRKAENAARSASKQPLLPEDEWQRLFKLPQEPSRLETLLNSRQVEQYSRQVDGFTAGVTSKMFAVKSNLLPSDA
;
A
#
# COMPACT_ATOMS: atom_id res chain seq x y z
N MET A 1 -14.84 -0.60 10.24
CA MET A 1 -14.02 0.63 10.41
C MET A 1 -13.89 1.03 11.89
N ALA A 2 -14.97 1.04 12.70
CA ALA A 2 -14.91 1.48 14.10
C ALA A 2 -14.20 0.51 15.08
N GLU A 3 -14.08 -0.78 14.79
CA GLU A 3 -13.37 -1.73 15.67
C GLU A 3 -11.84 -1.66 15.53
N PHE A 4 -11.32 -1.36 14.34
CA PHE A 4 -9.88 -1.37 14.06
C PHE A 4 -9.11 -0.18 14.67
N THR A 5 -9.79 0.90 15.04
CA THR A 5 -9.18 2.07 15.70
C THR A 5 -8.97 1.90 17.20
N LYS A 6 -9.42 0.79 17.81
CA LYS A 6 -9.19 0.52 19.24
C LYS A 6 -7.78 0.00 19.55
N GLU A 7 -7.08 -0.56 18.57
CA GLU A 7 -5.75 -1.19 18.78
C GLU A 7 -4.56 -0.32 18.37
N ALA A 8 -4.79 0.77 17.63
CA ALA A 8 -3.72 1.65 17.20
C ALA A 8 -3.28 2.59 18.33
N THR A 9 -1.96 2.82 18.47
CA THR A 9 -1.39 3.74 19.46
C THR A 9 -1.94 5.17 19.31
N PHE A 10 -2.36 5.53 18.10
CA PHE A 10 -3.11 6.75 17.77
C PHE A 10 -4.23 6.41 16.78
N LYS A 11 -5.30 7.23 16.79
CA LYS A 11 -6.54 6.93 16.05
C LYS A 11 -6.70 7.71 14.76
N ALA A 12 -5.95 8.78 14.60
CA ALA A 12 -6.03 9.68 13.46
C ALA A 12 -4.66 10.23 13.09
N VAL A 13 -4.53 10.64 11.84
CA VAL A 13 -3.34 11.31 11.31
C VAL A 13 -3.75 12.71 10.87
N GLN A 14 -3.01 13.70 11.35
CA GLN A 14 -3.12 15.08 10.90
C GLN A 14 -1.84 15.41 10.16
N ILE A 15 -1.97 15.89 8.93
CA ILE A 15 -0.82 16.28 8.10
C ILE A 15 -0.85 17.77 7.85
N ASP A 16 0.29 18.43 7.97
CA ASP A 16 0.41 19.81 7.50
C ASP A 16 0.40 19.83 5.96
N ALA A 17 -0.23 20.84 5.34
CA ALA A 17 -0.32 20.93 3.88
C ALA A 17 1.05 20.95 3.18
N LEU A 18 2.10 21.42 3.86
CA LEU A 18 3.47 21.35 3.36
C LEU A 18 3.89 19.90 3.04
N VAL A 19 3.53 18.95 3.91
CA VAL A 19 3.82 17.53 3.72
C VAL A 19 3.10 17.01 2.48
N ALA A 20 1.82 17.34 2.33
CA ALA A 20 1.02 16.94 1.18
C ALA A 20 1.63 17.43 -0.14
N ILE A 21 2.04 18.71 -0.20
CA ILE A 21 2.69 19.30 -1.38
C ILE A 21 4.04 18.64 -1.66
N LYS A 22 4.86 18.39 -0.63
CA LYS A 22 6.15 17.71 -0.77
C LYS A 22 6.00 16.30 -1.31
N LEU A 23 5.06 15.53 -0.77
CA LEU A 23 4.76 14.17 -1.25
C LEU A 23 4.28 14.20 -2.69
N ALA A 24 3.34 15.08 -3.04
CA ALA A 24 2.85 15.22 -4.41
C ALA A 24 3.98 15.61 -5.39
N THR A 25 4.83 16.56 -4.99
CA THR A 25 5.96 17.04 -5.81
C THR A 25 7.02 15.95 -6.01
N ALA A 26 7.41 15.25 -4.93
CA ALA A 26 8.39 14.17 -5.02
C ALA A 26 7.85 13.01 -5.87
N SER A 27 6.60 12.63 -5.65
CA SER A 27 5.95 11.54 -6.40
C SER A 27 5.76 11.87 -7.87
N GLY A 28 5.40 13.11 -8.21
CA GLY A 28 5.27 13.57 -9.59
C GLY A 28 6.61 13.64 -10.33
N LYS A 29 7.71 13.99 -9.64
CA LYS A 29 9.06 14.01 -10.22
C LYS A 29 9.62 12.61 -10.50
N SER A 30 9.37 11.67 -9.61
CA SER A 30 9.86 10.30 -9.77
C SER A 30 8.99 9.46 -10.69
N PHE A 31 7.74 9.86 -10.96
CA PHE A 31 6.83 9.10 -11.81
C PHE A 31 7.44 8.83 -13.21
N PRO A 32 7.42 7.58 -13.74
CA PRO A 32 6.62 6.42 -13.28
C PRO A 32 7.26 5.57 -12.17
N SER A 33 8.45 5.89 -11.69
CA SER A 33 9.11 5.21 -10.58
C SER A 33 8.48 5.54 -9.22
N VAL A 34 8.73 4.68 -8.23
CA VAL A 34 8.23 4.85 -6.86
C VAL A 34 9.11 5.84 -6.10
N ALA A 35 8.51 6.94 -5.63
CA ALA A 35 9.14 7.85 -4.69
C ALA A 35 8.91 7.35 -3.27
N THR A 36 9.96 7.31 -2.45
CA THR A 36 9.83 7.02 -1.02
C THR A 36 10.51 8.10 -0.18
N GLY A 37 10.16 8.17 1.10
CA GLY A 37 10.80 9.12 2.00
C GLY A 37 10.37 8.95 3.45
N ALA A 38 10.96 9.75 4.33
CA ALA A 38 10.67 9.74 5.75
C ALA A 38 9.63 10.80 6.12
N LEU A 39 8.89 10.52 7.19
CA LEU A 39 7.91 11.41 7.79
C LEU A 39 8.38 11.81 9.18
N VAL A 40 8.27 13.10 9.49
CA VAL A 40 8.59 13.62 10.81
C VAL A 40 7.43 14.39 11.44
N GLY A 41 7.35 14.31 12.76
CA GLY A 41 6.32 14.97 13.54
C GLY A 41 6.15 14.33 14.91
N MET A 42 5.01 14.55 15.56
CA MET A 42 4.78 14.09 16.93
C MET A 42 3.33 13.70 17.16
N GLU A 43 3.12 12.77 18.08
CA GLU A 43 1.77 12.43 18.52
C GLU A 43 1.32 13.36 19.64
N LYS A 44 0.09 13.86 19.50
CA LYS A 44 -0.57 14.74 20.46
C LYS A 44 -2.01 14.27 20.66
N ASN A 45 -2.35 13.92 21.90
CA ASN A 45 -3.72 13.56 22.30
C ASN A 45 -4.36 12.45 21.43
N GLY A 46 -3.59 11.42 21.03
CA GLY A 46 -4.12 10.31 20.21
C GLY A 46 -4.23 10.62 18.70
N THR A 47 -3.70 11.76 18.25
CA THR A 47 -3.55 12.11 16.83
C THR A 47 -2.06 12.24 16.51
N LEU A 48 -1.61 11.57 15.45
CA LEU A 48 -0.26 11.75 14.94
C LEU A 48 -0.19 12.98 14.04
N GLU A 49 0.50 14.02 14.47
CA GLU A 49 0.72 15.24 13.70
C GLU A 49 2.01 15.10 12.88
N ILE A 50 1.89 15.09 11.56
CA ILE A 50 3.01 15.02 10.62
C ILE A 50 3.25 16.43 10.08
N THR A 51 4.35 17.03 10.52
CA THR A 51 4.67 18.45 10.26
C THR A 51 5.62 18.61 9.09
N ASN A 52 6.45 17.60 8.79
CA ASN A 52 7.41 17.67 7.70
C ASN A 52 7.72 16.29 7.09
N SER A 53 8.32 16.31 5.91
CA SER A 53 8.80 15.12 5.20
C SER A 53 10.02 15.45 4.33
N PHE A 54 10.78 14.41 4.00
CA PHE A 54 11.87 14.49 3.05
C PHE A 54 12.01 13.19 2.24
N PRO A 55 12.34 13.28 0.93
CA PRO A 55 12.50 12.12 0.08
C PRO A 55 13.79 11.36 0.43
N PHE A 56 13.75 10.04 0.26
CA PHE A 56 14.98 9.26 0.21
C PHE A 56 15.65 9.43 -1.16
N PRO A 57 17.00 9.38 -1.23
CA PRO A 57 17.71 9.46 -2.50
C PRO A 57 17.31 8.30 -3.40
N GLU A 58 17.09 8.59 -4.69
CA GLU A 58 16.96 7.53 -5.68
C GLU A 58 18.32 6.85 -5.83
N THR A 59 18.35 5.53 -5.64
CA THR A 59 19.52 4.74 -6.00
C THR A 59 19.56 4.70 -7.52
N ALA A 60 20.51 5.40 -8.13
CA ALA A 60 20.73 5.32 -9.57
C ALA A 60 20.91 3.84 -9.94
N ALA A 61 19.95 3.29 -10.70
CA ALA A 61 20.15 2.01 -11.36
C ALA A 61 21.44 2.15 -12.17
N ALA A 62 22.46 1.36 -11.84
CA ALA A 62 23.66 1.31 -12.65
C ALA A 62 23.20 0.97 -14.07
N ALA A 63 23.32 1.93 -14.98
CA ALA A 63 22.95 1.79 -16.38
C ALA A 63 23.97 0.91 -17.14
N ASN A 64 24.41 -0.19 -16.53
CA ASN A 64 25.37 -1.12 -17.10
C ASN A 64 24.84 -2.55 -17.03
N ASP A 65 24.66 -3.08 -18.24
CA ASP A 65 24.52 -4.48 -18.64
C ASP A 65 23.36 -5.30 -18.09
N GLY A 66 22.79 -6.06 -19.02
CA GLY A 66 21.49 -6.69 -18.90
C GLY A 66 21.38 -7.71 -17.77
N GLN A 67 20.13 -7.97 -17.42
CA GLN A 67 19.70 -9.08 -16.57
C GLN A 67 20.32 -9.10 -15.15
N SER A 68 20.52 -7.94 -14.52
CA SER A 68 20.71 -7.90 -13.06
C SER A 68 19.35 -7.81 -12.36
N ASP A 69 19.12 -8.71 -11.41
CA ASP A 69 17.85 -8.94 -10.72
C ASP A 69 17.16 -7.65 -10.25
N ASN A 70 16.03 -7.31 -10.88
CA ASN A 70 15.19 -6.16 -10.57
C ASN A 70 14.80 -6.10 -9.07
N SER A 71 14.73 -7.28 -8.41
CA SER A 71 14.45 -7.43 -6.97
C SER A 71 15.56 -6.87 -6.06
N SER A 72 16.83 -6.96 -6.46
CA SER A 72 17.97 -6.52 -5.67
C SER A 72 18.08 -4.98 -5.60
N ASN A 73 17.78 -4.32 -6.72
CA ASN A 73 17.74 -2.86 -6.81
C ASN A 73 16.56 -2.29 -6.00
N LEU A 74 15.37 -2.90 -6.10
CA LEU A 74 14.21 -2.51 -5.30
C LEU A 74 14.46 -2.64 -3.78
N ALA A 75 15.20 -3.68 -3.36
CA ALA A 75 15.55 -3.87 -1.95
C ALA A 75 16.55 -2.81 -1.44
N ALA A 76 17.42 -2.28 -2.31
CA ALA A 76 18.38 -1.23 -1.98
C ALA A 76 17.72 0.15 -1.84
N SER A 77 16.69 0.44 -2.65
CA SER A 77 15.89 1.68 -2.56
C SER A 77 14.84 1.64 -1.45
N ALA A 78 14.66 0.51 -0.77
CA ALA A 78 13.61 0.35 0.23
C ALA A 78 13.77 1.34 1.40
N PRO A 79 12.67 1.88 1.96
CA PRO A 79 12.69 2.69 3.17
C PRO A 79 13.46 2.07 4.34
N ARG A 80 13.43 0.74 4.48
CA ARG A 80 14.17 -0.01 5.52
C ARG A 80 15.65 -0.23 5.21
N ALA A 81 16.14 0.17 4.04
CA ALA A 81 17.51 -0.05 3.63
C ALA A 81 18.49 0.73 4.52
N LYS A 82 19.63 0.12 4.84
CA LYS A 82 20.63 0.70 5.76
C LYS A 82 21.11 2.08 5.32
N GLN A 83 21.25 2.30 4.01
CA GLN A 83 21.64 3.59 3.44
C GLN A 83 20.57 4.66 3.69
N ASN A 84 19.29 4.33 3.46
CA ASN A 84 18.17 5.24 3.73
C ASN A 84 18.02 5.56 5.22
N ILE A 85 18.27 4.58 6.10
CA ILE A 85 18.28 4.80 7.56
C ILE A 85 19.41 5.77 7.94
N ALA A 86 20.62 5.57 7.41
CA ALA A 86 21.76 6.45 7.68
C ALA A 86 21.49 7.88 7.20
N TYR A 87 21.01 8.01 5.95
CA TYR A 87 20.61 9.30 5.37
C TYR A 87 19.50 9.97 6.20
N GLY A 88 18.47 9.22 6.59
CA GLY A 88 17.38 9.74 7.40
C GLY A 88 17.85 10.26 8.76
N ASN A 89 18.78 9.56 9.41
CA ASN A 89 19.36 10.01 10.67
C ASN A 89 20.19 11.29 10.53
N GLU A 90 20.89 11.48 9.41
CA GLU A 90 21.61 12.73 9.13
C GLU A 90 20.65 13.88 8.83
N MET A 91 19.63 13.64 8.00
CA MET A 91 18.62 14.65 7.67
C MET A 91 17.86 15.12 8.91
N ILE A 92 17.55 14.21 9.84
CA ILE A 92 16.94 14.55 11.13
C ILE A 92 17.83 15.51 11.93
N LYS A 93 19.17 15.37 11.89
CA LYS A 93 20.07 16.32 12.57
C LYS A 93 19.97 17.71 11.95
N PHE A 94 20.00 17.81 10.61
CA PHE A 94 19.86 19.09 9.92
C PHE A 94 18.51 19.75 10.17
N LEU A 95 17.43 18.98 10.24
CA LEU A 95 16.11 19.51 10.58
C LEU A 95 16.05 20.07 12.01
N ARG A 96 16.76 19.43 12.96
CA ARG A 96 16.88 19.96 14.33
C ARG A 96 17.66 21.28 14.38
N GLU A 97 18.70 21.44 13.55
CA GLU A 97 19.48 22.69 13.48
C GLU A 97 18.62 23.89 13.02
N VAL A 98 17.61 23.65 12.19
CA VAL A 98 16.65 24.67 11.74
C VAL A 98 15.37 24.72 12.59
N ASN A 99 15.40 24.15 13.81
CA ASN A 99 14.29 24.14 14.78
C ASN A 99 12.99 23.50 14.26
N VAL A 100 13.08 22.50 13.39
CA VAL A 100 11.94 21.66 12.99
C VAL A 100 11.81 20.49 13.96
N ASP A 101 10.59 20.14 14.35
CA ASP A 101 10.30 18.89 15.04
C ASP A 101 10.64 17.70 14.10
N ALA A 102 11.73 17.01 14.41
CA ALA A 102 12.34 15.99 13.57
C ALA A 102 12.30 14.60 14.23
N ASN A 103 11.20 14.27 14.90
CA ASN A 103 10.98 12.91 15.36
C ASN A 103 10.48 12.05 14.20
N ASN A 104 11.14 10.91 13.94
CA ASN A 104 10.69 9.99 12.90
C ASN A 104 9.38 9.32 13.31
N VAL A 105 8.34 9.50 12.50
CA VAL A 105 7.00 8.94 12.73
C VAL A 105 6.53 8.04 11.60
N GLY A 106 7.42 7.71 10.66
CA GLY A 106 7.14 6.74 9.61
C GLY A 106 7.71 7.12 8.27
N TRP A 107 7.04 6.67 7.22
CA TRP A 107 7.55 6.76 5.85
C TRP A 107 6.39 6.96 4.88
N TYR A 108 6.70 7.45 3.69
CA TYR A 108 5.74 7.52 2.60
C TYR A 108 6.23 6.75 1.38
N THR A 109 5.29 6.36 0.54
CA THR A 109 5.52 5.83 -0.79
C THR A 109 4.54 6.41 -1.77
N SER A 110 5.00 6.69 -2.98
CA SER A 110 4.10 6.87 -4.11
C SER A 110 3.59 5.51 -4.59
N THR A 111 2.44 5.52 -5.23
CA THR A 111 1.91 4.39 -5.98
C THR A 111 1.23 4.90 -7.25
N SER A 112 1.00 3.99 -8.18
CA SER A 112 0.23 4.21 -9.38
C SER A 112 -0.91 3.19 -9.39
N MET A 113 -2.13 3.67 -9.61
CA MET A 113 -3.34 2.84 -9.72
C MET A 113 -3.58 1.97 -8.48
N GLY A 114 -3.14 2.39 -7.29
CA GLY A 114 -3.27 1.61 -6.06
C GLY A 114 -2.44 0.32 -5.97
N ASN A 115 -1.44 0.13 -6.82
CA ASN A 115 -0.52 -0.99 -6.71
C ASN A 115 0.50 -0.76 -5.59
N PHE A 116 0.14 -1.08 -4.35
CA PHE A 116 1.03 -0.91 -3.19
C PHE A 116 0.95 -2.04 -2.16
N VAL A 117 -0.06 -2.92 -2.24
CA VAL A 117 -0.23 -4.03 -1.29
C VAL A 117 0.64 -5.20 -1.74
N ASN A 118 1.92 -5.12 -1.40
CA ASN A 118 2.93 -6.12 -1.77
C ASN A 118 3.87 -6.42 -0.58
N LEU A 119 4.68 -7.47 -0.71
CA LEU A 119 5.59 -7.92 0.34
C LEU A 119 6.57 -6.82 0.78
N GLN A 120 7.06 -5.98 -0.14
CA GLN A 120 7.99 -4.90 0.18
C GLN A 120 7.34 -3.86 1.11
N THR A 121 6.10 -3.44 0.83
CA THR A 121 5.35 -2.54 1.71
C THR A 121 5.16 -3.14 3.10
N ILE A 122 4.84 -4.43 3.18
CA ILE A 122 4.68 -5.13 4.46
C ILE A 122 6.00 -5.20 5.23
N GLU A 123 7.10 -5.56 4.58
CA GLU A 123 8.43 -5.62 5.19
C GLU A 123 8.87 -4.24 5.72
N ASN A 124 8.67 -3.19 4.92
CA ASN A 124 9.01 -1.82 5.32
C ASN A 124 8.17 -1.39 6.53
N GLN A 125 6.85 -1.59 6.47
CA GLN A 125 5.97 -1.20 7.56
C GLN A 125 6.25 -2.02 8.83
N TYR A 126 6.46 -3.33 8.71
CA TYR A 126 6.82 -4.19 9.83
C TYR A 126 8.14 -3.75 10.47
N PHE A 127 9.17 -3.44 9.66
CA PHE A 127 10.46 -2.95 10.15
C PHE A 127 10.29 -1.71 11.05
N TYR A 128 9.56 -0.71 10.57
CA TYR A 128 9.36 0.53 11.33
C TYR A 128 8.36 0.38 12.49
N GLN A 129 7.36 -0.49 12.38
CA GLN A 129 6.35 -0.72 13.42
C GLN A 129 6.82 -1.71 14.50
N ASN A 130 7.90 -2.46 14.27
CA ASN A 130 8.52 -3.33 15.28
C ASN A 130 9.55 -2.59 16.16
N ALA A 131 9.79 -1.30 15.91
CA ALA A 131 10.66 -0.48 16.74
C ALA A 131 10.06 -0.25 18.15
N PRO A 132 10.87 -0.02 19.19
CA PRO A 132 10.35 0.32 20.51
C PRO A 132 9.71 1.72 20.53
N ASN A 133 8.60 1.87 21.26
CA ASN A 133 7.80 3.11 21.35
C ASN A 133 7.39 3.66 19.97
N GLU A 134 6.91 2.78 19.09
CA GLU A 134 6.63 3.12 17.71
C GLU A 134 5.42 4.05 17.59
N LYS A 135 5.54 5.03 16.69
CA LYS A 135 4.40 5.83 16.25
C LYS A 135 4.31 5.85 14.72
N THR A 136 4.78 4.75 14.11
CA THR A 136 4.97 4.61 12.68
C THR A 136 3.66 4.63 11.91
N VAL A 137 3.58 5.43 10.85
CA VAL A 137 2.54 5.33 9.83
C VAL A 137 3.18 5.26 8.43
N ALA A 138 2.54 4.51 7.53
CA ALA A 138 2.84 4.55 6.11
C ALA A 138 1.84 5.50 5.42
N LEU A 139 2.33 6.57 4.81
CA LEU A 139 1.52 7.38 3.90
C LEU A 139 1.67 6.86 2.47
N VAL A 140 0.53 6.60 1.81
CA VAL A 140 0.49 6.17 0.42
C VAL A 140 -0.15 7.29 -0.40
N TYR A 141 0.63 7.85 -1.32
CA TYR A 141 0.16 8.86 -2.28
C TYR A 141 -0.01 8.24 -3.66
N ASP A 142 -1.23 8.23 -4.17
CA ASP A 142 -1.51 7.68 -5.50
C ASP A 142 -1.47 8.79 -6.56
N VAL A 143 -0.45 8.73 -7.42
CA VAL A 143 -0.19 9.77 -8.43
C VAL A 143 -1.28 9.80 -9.49
N SER A 144 -1.68 8.62 -9.99
CA SER A 144 -2.64 8.54 -11.09
C SER A 144 -4.06 8.83 -10.64
N ARG A 145 -4.43 8.47 -9.41
CA ARG A 145 -5.72 8.90 -8.84
C ARG A 145 -5.77 10.37 -8.53
N SER A 146 -4.66 10.94 -8.05
CA SER A 146 -4.62 12.36 -7.72
C SER A 146 -4.71 13.24 -8.96
N SER A 147 -4.30 12.75 -10.14
CA SER A 147 -4.48 13.48 -11.40
C SER A 147 -5.95 13.61 -11.85
N GLU A 148 -6.88 12.83 -11.30
CA GLU A 148 -8.32 12.95 -11.61
C GLU A 148 -9.03 14.06 -10.81
N GLY A 149 -8.28 14.81 -10.01
CA GLY A 149 -8.73 16.05 -9.35
C GLY A 149 -8.72 15.99 -7.83
N ALA A 150 -9.03 14.85 -7.21
CA ALA A 150 -8.99 14.70 -5.76
C ALA A 150 -7.67 14.07 -5.31
N MET A 151 -6.94 14.76 -4.43
CA MET A 151 -5.72 14.22 -3.83
C MET A 151 -6.00 12.89 -3.12
N ASN A 152 -5.32 11.83 -3.55
CA ASN A 152 -5.43 10.52 -2.95
C ASN A 152 -4.21 10.26 -2.06
N LEU A 153 -4.39 10.57 -0.78
CA LEU A 153 -3.38 10.38 0.26
C LEU A 153 -4.01 9.62 1.41
N ARG A 154 -3.50 8.42 1.68
CA ARG A 154 -4.05 7.50 2.69
C ARG A 154 -2.99 7.11 3.69
N ALA A 155 -3.40 6.92 4.93
CA ALA A 155 -2.53 6.50 6.03
C ALA A 155 -2.84 5.06 6.43
N TYR A 156 -1.81 4.22 6.49
CA TYR A 156 -1.94 2.82 6.86
C TYR A 156 -0.99 2.42 7.97
N ARG A 157 -1.41 1.42 8.74
CA ARG A 157 -0.59 0.64 9.66
C ARG A 157 -0.88 -0.85 9.49
N LEU A 158 0.03 -1.71 9.95
CA LEU A 158 -0.26 -3.13 10.09
C LEU A 158 -1.10 -3.34 11.36
N SER A 159 -2.05 -4.26 11.31
CA SER A 159 -2.80 -4.66 12.51
C SER A 159 -1.90 -5.38 13.52
N SER A 160 -2.29 -5.35 14.80
CA SER A 160 -1.55 -6.02 15.88
C SER A 160 -1.49 -7.55 15.66
N ALA A 161 -2.60 -8.13 15.21
CA ALA A 161 -2.72 -9.54 14.88
C ALA A 161 -1.79 -9.92 13.73
N PHE A 162 -1.74 -9.11 12.66
CA PHE A 162 -0.85 -9.37 11.53
C PHE A 162 0.63 -9.19 11.91
N MET A 163 0.98 -8.19 12.71
CA MET A 163 2.35 -8.01 13.23
C MET A 163 2.83 -9.26 14.00
N THR A 164 1.95 -9.85 14.81
CA THR A 164 2.25 -11.05 15.59
C THR A 164 2.46 -12.27 14.67
N ALA A 165 1.54 -12.50 13.73
CA ALA A 165 1.65 -13.60 12.77
C ALA A 165 2.88 -13.47 11.86
N TYR A 166 3.20 -12.25 11.42
CA TYR A 166 4.36 -11.97 10.58
C TYR A 166 5.67 -12.23 11.32
N LYS A 167 5.74 -11.87 12.61
CA LYS A 167 6.90 -12.17 13.48
C LYS A 167 7.15 -13.68 13.64
N GLU A 168 6.07 -14.48 13.73
CA GLU A 168 6.18 -15.93 13.84
C GLU A 168 6.57 -16.61 12.52
N GLY A 169 6.34 -15.94 11.38
CA GLY A 169 6.62 -16.47 10.04
C GLY A 169 5.72 -17.65 9.63
N LYS A 170 4.62 -17.89 10.35
CA LYS A 170 3.75 -19.07 10.15
C LYS A 170 2.45 -18.68 9.45
N PHE A 171 2.50 -18.64 8.12
CA PHE A 171 1.32 -18.45 7.26
C PHE A 171 0.85 -19.79 6.66
N THR A 172 0.60 -20.77 7.52
CA THR A 172 -0.01 -22.06 7.15
C THR A 172 -1.53 -22.01 7.30
N THR A 173 -2.24 -22.92 6.64
CA THR A 173 -3.70 -23.05 6.79
C THR A 173 -4.14 -23.22 8.23
N GLU A 174 -3.45 -24.04 9.02
CA GLU A 174 -3.74 -24.24 10.44
C GLU A 174 -3.54 -22.96 11.26
N SER A 175 -2.44 -22.23 11.01
CA SER A 175 -2.14 -20.97 11.71
C SER A 175 -3.18 -19.89 11.40
N LEU A 176 -3.58 -19.77 10.13
CA LEU A 176 -4.60 -18.82 9.70
C LEU A 176 -5.99 -19.16 10.24
N GLN A 177 -6.34 -20.44 10.30
CA GLN A 177 -7.61 -20.88 10.92
C GLN A 177 -7.65 -20.59 12.42
N LYS A 178 -6.55 -20.81 13.13
CA LYS A 178 -6.45 -20.55 14.58
C LYS A 178 -6.46 -19.06 14.91
N SER A 179 -5.74 -18.25 14.12
CA SER A 179 -5.66 -16.79 14.32
C SER A 179 -6.90 -16.06 13.81
N GLY A 180 -7.65 -16.63 12.86
CA GLY A 180 -8.80 -15.99 12.24
C GLY A 180 -8.44 -14.82 11.30
N LEU A 181 -7.15 -14.62 11.01
CA LEU A 181 -6.64 -13.53 10.17
C LEU A 181 -7.18 -13.59 8.74
N ARG A 182 -7.80 -12.50 8.30
CA ARG A 182 -8.30 -12.33 6.92
C ARG A 182 -7.45 -11.32 6.15
N TYR A 183 -7.62 -11.30 4.83
CA TYR A 183 -6.94 -10.31 3.97
C TYR A 183 -7.31 -8.87 4.34
N SER A 184 -8.53 -8.63 4.84
CA SER A 184 -9.01 -7.31 5.29
C SER A 184 -8.29 -6.81 6.54
N ASP A 185 -7.72 -7.72 7.32
CA ASP A 185 -7.15 -7.42 8.64
C ASP A 185 -5.65 -7.10 8.55
N ILE A 186 -5.07 -7.11 7.36
CA ILE A 186 -3.64 -6.84 7.16
C ILE A 186 -3.33 -5.36 7.44
N LEU A 187 -4.08 -4.46 6.79
CA LEU A 187 -3.86 -3.02 6.83
C LEU A 187 -5.02 -2.31 7.54
N VAL A 188 -4.69 -1.54 8.57
CA VAL A 188 -5.60 -0.62 9.24
C VAL A 188 -5.43 0.77 8.62
N GLU A 189 -6.49 1.25 7.96
CA GLU A 189 -6.55 2.61 7.43
C GLU A 189 -6.90 3.60 8.54
N LEU A 190 -6.13 4.69 8.64
CA LEU A 190 -6.36 5.76 9.60
C LEU A 190 -6.92 7.01 8.90
N PRO A 191 -7.88 7.71 9.51
CA PRO A 191 -8.41 8.95 8.94
C PRO A 191 -7.30 10.01 8.85
N VAL A 192 -7.18 10.63 7.68
CA VAL A 192 -6.22 11.68 7.39
C VAL A 192 -6.94 13.03 7.34
N THR A 193 -6.42 14.02 8.05
CA THR A 193 -6.90 15.41 8.02
C THR A 193 -5.77 16.35 7.64
N ILE A 194 -6.01 17.26 6.69
CA ILE A 194 -5.04 18.29 6.33
C ILE A 194 -5.27 19.51 7.22
N ARG A 195 -4.20 19.98 7.87
CA ARG A 195 -4.24 21.20 8.68
C ARG A 195 -3.36 22.29 8.06
N ASN A 196 -3.87 23.51 8.10
CA ASN A 196 -3.12 24.72 7.77
C ASN A 196 -2.91 25.56 9.03
N SER A 197 -1.74 26.20 9.12
CA SER A 197 -1.56 27.27 10.10
C SER A 197 -2.33 28.52 9.67
N HIS A 198 -2.72 29.36 10.62
CA HIS A 198 -3.43 30.61 10.31
C HIS A 198 -2.63 31.53 9.38
N LEU A 199 -1.29 31.53 9.51
CA LEU A 199 -0.42 32.30 8.63
C LEU A 199 -0.44 31.75 7.19
N LEU A 200 -0.40 30.42 7.02
CA LEU A 200 -0.52 29.81 5.69
C LEU A 200 -1.89 30.09 5.09
N THR A 201 -2.96 29.99 5.87
CA THR A 201 -4.31 30.37 5.41
C THR A 201 -4.37 31.83 4.97
N SER A 202 -3.78 32.76 5.74
CA SER A 202 -3.70 34.17 5.35
C SER A 202 -2.90 34.38 4.07
N LEU A 203 -1.79 33.65 3.88
CA LEU A 203 -1.01 33.69 2.65
C LEU A 203 -1.83 33.19 1.46
N LEU A 204 -2.55 32.08 1.61
CA LEU A 204 -3.43 31.55 0.55
C LEU A 204 -4.51 32.57 0.14
N HIS A 205 -5.04 33.35 1.08
CA HIS A 205 -5.99 34.42 0.77
C HIS A 205 -5.36 35.61 0.02
N GLN A 206 -4.02 35.74 0.00
CA GLN A 206 -3.30 36.78 -0.76
C GLN A 206 -2.87 36.32 -2.16
N LEU A 207 -2.93 35.02 -2.46
CA LEU A 207 -2.55 34.47 -3.76
C LEU A 207 -3.49 34.75 -4.95
N PRO A 208 -4.74 35.28 -4.81
CA PRO A 208 -5.47 35.71 -5.99
C PRO A 208 -4.70 36.81 -6.72
N THR A 209 -4.33 36.56 -7.98
CA THR A 209 -3.76 37.57 -8.87
C THR A 209 -4.80 38.67 -9.07
N GLN A 210 -4.40 39.94 -8.96
CA GLN A 210 -5.26 41.04 -9.38
C GLN A 210 -5.64 40.84 -10.85
N ALA A 211 -6.89 41.12 -11.21
CA ALA A 211 -7.32 41.05 -12.60
C ALA A 211 -6.36 41.90 -13.48
N PRO A 212 -5.98 41.41 -14.67
CA PRO A 212 -5.15 42.17 -15.60
C PRO A 212 -5.76 43.56 -15.81
N LYS A 213 -4.93 44.61 -15.72
CA LYS A 213 -5.37 46.01 -15.90
C LYS A 213 -5.48 46.41 -17.36
N GLU A 214 -4.88 45.62 -18.25
CA GLU A 214 -4.87 45.82 -19.70
C GLU A 214 -5.87 44.86 -20.35
N GLU A 215 -6.49 45.28 -21.46
CA GLU A 215 -7.38 44.41 -22.24
C GLU A 215 -6.57 43.25 -22.83
N LEU A 216 -7.06 42.02 -22.64
CA LEU A 216 -6.42 40.82 -23.16
C LEU A 216 -6.75 40.66 -24.64
N ASP A 217 -5.73 40.51 -25.48
CA ASP A 217 -5.91 40.13 -26.87
C ASP A 217 -6.37 38.67 -26.99
N PHE A 218 -7.14 38.36 -28.03
CA PHE A 218 -7.55 36.98 -28.30
C PHE A 218 -6.31 36.14 -28.69
N PRO A 219 -6.01 35.06 -27.95
CA PRO A 219 -4.85 34.22 -28.25
C PRO A 219 -5.09 33.45 -29.57
N PRO A 220 -4.05 33.31 -30.42
CA PRO A 220 -4.18 32.61 -31.70
C PRO A 220 -4.37 31.09 -31.56
N ASN A 221 -3.95 30.49 -30.43
CA ASN A 221 -4.14 29.08 -30.10
C ASN A 221 -4.01 28.83 -28.58
N LEU A 222 -4.32 27.60 -28.14
CA LEU A 222 -4.25 27.20 -26.73
C LEU A 222 -2.82 27.30 -26.15
N ALA A 223 -1.80 26.98 -26.93
CA ALA A 223 -0.41 27.05 -26.46
C ALA A 223 0.02 28.50 -26.17
N ALA A 224 -0.41 29.46 -27.00
CA ALA A 224 -0.17 30.88 -26.80
C ALA A 224 -0.90 31.40 -25.55
N LEU A 225 -2.14 30.95 -25.30
CA LEU A 225 -2.88 31.27 -24.07
C LEU A 225 -2.16 30.77 -22.80
N LEU A 226 -1.65 29.53 -22.84
CA LEU A 226 -0.94 28.91 -21.71
C LEU A 226 0.44 29.53 -21.43
N GLN A 227 1.06 30.14 -22.43
CA GLN A 227 2.40 30.77 -22.32
C GLN A 227 2.35 32.27 -22.07
N ASP A 228 1.20 32.91 -22.29
CA ASP A 228 1.04 34.35 -22.05
C ASP A 228 1.05 34.65 -20.55
N LYS A 229 1.96 35.54 -20.15
CA LYS A 229 2.14 35.99 -18.76
C LYS A 229 0.99 36.87 -18.28
N ASN A 230 0.24 37.47 -19.20
CA ASN A 230 -0.89 38.32 -18.91
C ASN A 230 -2.20 37.53 -18.77
N THR A 231 -2.23 36.25 -19.18
CA THR A 231 -3.38 35.38 -18.96
C THR A 231 -3.63 35.26 -17.45
N PRO A 232 -4.81 35.69 -16.96
CA PRO A 232 -5.16 35.51 -15.57
C PRO A 232 -5.22 34.01 -15.28
N GLN A 233 -4.37 33.54 -14.37
CA GLN A 233 -4.47 32.15 -13.92
C GLN A 233 -5.84 31.97 -13.26
N PRO A 234 -6.56 30.88 -13.60
CA PRO A 234 -7.81 30.57 -12.92
C PRO A 234 -7.54 30.49 -11.41
N PRO A 235 -8.50 30.89 -10.56
CA PRO A 235 -8.32 30.79 -9.13
C PRO A 235 -7.97 29.35 -8.76
N LEU A 236 -7.06 29.15 -7.80
CA LEU A 236 -6.65 27.81 -7.34
C LEU A 236 -7.85 26.97 -6.87
N TYR A 237 -8.95 27.63 -6.48
CA TYR A 237 -10.22 27.03 -6.15
C TYR A 237 -11.38 28.00 -6.45
N PRO A 238 -12.49 27.55 -7.05
CA PRO A 238 -12.78 26.19 -7.51
C PRO A 238 -12.04 25.84 -8.81
N ASN A 239 -11.55 24.60 -8.93
CA ASN A 239 -10.97 24.04 -10.15
C ASN A 239 -11.99 23.14 -10.88
N TYR A 240 -12.18 23.38 -12.18
CA TYR A 240 -13.09 22.63 -13.05
C TYR A 240 -12.52 21.30 -13.56
N ASP A 241 -11.22 21.02 -13.40
CA ASP A 241 -10.62 19.73 -13.79
C ASP A 241 -11.31 18.54 -13.11
N SER A 242 -11.81 18.75 -11.89
CA SER A 242 -12.58 17.75 -11.15
C SER A 242 -13.88 17.32 -11.86
N LEU A 243 -14.40 18.11 -12.81
CA LEU A 243 -15.61 17.83 -13.56
C LEU A 243 -15.34 17.13 -14.90
N ASP A 244 -14.08 16.79 -15.22
CA ASP A 244 -13.78 16.06 -16.43
C ASP A 244 -14.49 14.70 -16.45
N LEU A 245 -15.07 14.38 -17.61
CA LEU A 245 -15.85 13.19 -17.90
C LEU A 245 -15.05 12.12 -18.64
N SER A 246 -13.77 12.37 -18.94
CA SER A 246 -12.92 11.40 -19.64
C SER A 246 -12.80 10.09 -18.85
N ILE A 247 -13.06 8.96 -19.53
CA ILE A 247 -13.11 7.60 -18.94
C ILE A 247 -11.81 6.81 -19.21
N ASP A 248 -11.06 7.16 -20.25
CA ASP A 248 -10.38 6.16 -21.10
C ASP A 248 -8.84 6.28 -21.19
N PRO A 249 -8.12 6.35 -20.06
CA PRO A 249 -7.15 5.26 -19.82
C PRO A 249 -7.14 4.72 -18.38
N PHE A 250 -7.74 5.42 -17.41
CA PHE A 250 -7.63 5.05 -16.00
C PHE A 250 -8.45 3.79 -15.68
N LEU A 251 -9.70 3.75 -16.12
CA LEU A 251 -10.60 2.63 -15.84
C LEU A 251 -10.11 1.35 -16.53
N GLU A 252 -9.77 1.44 -17.81
CA GLU A 252 -9.21 0.33 -18.59
C GLU A 252 -7.98 -0.27 -17.89
N LYS A 253 -7.00 0.57 -17.57
CA LYS A 253 -5.78 0.11 -16.90
C LYS A 253 -6.04 -0.44 -15.49
N THR A 254 -6.99 0.13 -14.75
CA THR A 254 -7.38 -0.41 -13.43
C THR A 254 -8.02 -1.79 -13.57
N CYS A 255 -8.84 -2.01 -14.61
CA CYS A 255 -9.42 -3.31 -14.92
C CYS A 255 -8.35 -4.33 -15.35
N ASP A 256 -7.38 -3.94 -16.17
CA ASP A 256 -6.26 -4.80 -16.54
C ASP A 256 -5.44 -5.24 -15.32
N LEU A 257 -5.13 -4.30 -14.42
CA LEU A 257 -4.42 -4.60 -13.18
C LEU A 257 -5.24 -5.48 -12.22
N LEU A 258 -6.57 -5.31 -12.20
CA LEU A 258 -7.46 -6.19 -11.46
C LEU A 258 -7.42 -7.62 -12.02
N LEU A 259 -7.47 -7.78 -13.35
CA LEU A 259 -7.36 -9.07 -14.02
C LEU A 259 -6.02 -9.75 -13.73
N GLU A 260 -4.91 -9.02 -13.86
CA GLU A 260 -3.57 -9.51 -13.50
C GLU A 260 -3.51 -9.98 -12.04
N SER A 261 -4.09 -9.22 -11.11
CA SER A 261 -4.14 -9.59 -9.69
C SER A 261 -4.99 -10.85 -9.44
N ILE A 262 -6.06 -11.06 -10.21
CA ILE A 262 -6.89 -12.27 -10.15
C ILE A 262 -6.12 -13.48 -10.71
N GLU A 263 -5.38 -13.31 -11.80
CA GLU A 263 -4.53 -14.35 -12.38
C GLU A 263 -3.40 -14.76 -11.42
N ASN A 264 -2.76 -13.79 -10.77
CA ASN A 264 -1.77 -14.05 -9.72
C ASN A 264 -2.38 -14.82 -8.55
N HIS A 265 -3.58 -14.45 -8.10
CA HIS A 265 -4.31 -15.19 -7.07
C HIS A 265 -4.63 -16.63 -7.53
N HIS A 266 -5.03 -16.82 -8.79
CA HIS A 266 -5.31 -18.14 -9.36
C HIS A 266 -4.06 -19.02 -9.45
N THR A 267 -2.92 -18.43 -9.80
CA THR A 267 -1.62 -19.11 -9.84
C THR A 267 -1.23 -19.65 -8.46
N GLU A 268 -1.35 -18.82 -7.42
CA GLU A 268 -1.10 -19.25 -6.03
C GLU A 268 -2.08 -20.34 -5.56
N LEU A 269 -3.35 -20.24 -5.97
CA LEU A 269 -4.34 -21.27 -5.69
C LEU A 269 -3.98 -22.60 -6.35
N ASN A 270 -3.50 -22.58 -7.58
CA ASN A 270 -3.03 -23.77 -8.30
C ASN A 270 -1.80 -24.41 -7.63
N ASN A 271 -0.86 -23.60 -7.14
CA ASN A 271 0.30 -24.06 -6.37
C ASN A 271 -0.15 -24.81 -5.09
N TYR A 272 -1.12 -24.24 -4.37
CA TYR A 272 -1.69 -24.88 -3.18
C TYR A 272 -2.44 -26.18 -3.51
N GLN A 273 -3.22 -26.22 -4.60
CA GLN A 273 -3.89 -27.44 -5.04
C GLN A 273 -2.89 -28.55 -5.42
N TYR A 274 -1.77 -28.19 -6.05
CA TYR A 274 -0.70 -29.13 -6.33
C TYR A 274 -0.11 -29.72 -5.04
N TYR A 275 0.16 -28.87 -4.04
CA TYR A 275 0.58 -29.30 -2.70
C TYR A 275 -0.44 -30.28 -2.09
N GLN A 276 -1.73 -29.95 -2.11
CA GLN A 276 -2.80 -30.80 -1.55
C GLN A 276 -2.87 -32.17 -2.23
N ARG A 277 -2.73 -32.24 -3.56
CA ARG A 277 -2.67 -33.51 -4.30
C ARG A 277 -1.45 -34.33 -3.94
N SER A 278 -0.29 -33.69 -3.76
CA SER A 278 0.96 -34.36 -3.36
C SER A 278 0.85 -34.93 -1.95
N LEU A 279 0.33 -34.12 -1.01
CA LEU A 279 0.06 -34.53 0.37
C LEU A 279 -0.86 -35.75 0.44
N ALA A 280 -1.98 -35.72 -0.29
CA ALA A 280 -2.94 -36.83 -0.32
C ALA A 280 -2.32 -38.14 -0.82
N ARG A 281 -1.43 -38.08 -1.83
CA ARG A 281 -0.72 -39.26 -2.34
C ARG A 281 0.22 -39.85 -1.28
N GLU A 282 0.99 -39.02 -0.61
CA GLU A 282 1.89 -39.47 0.46
C GLU A 282 1.12 -40.01 1.67
N GLN A 283 0.02 -39.35 2.08
CA GLN A 283 -0.87 -39.84 3.14
C GLN A 283 -1.48 -41.21 2.79
N THR A 284 -1.83 -41.44 1.53
CA THR A 284 -2.34 -42.75 1.07
C THR A 284 -1.27 -43.84 1.20
N LYS A 285 -0.02 -43.54 0.82
CA LYS A 285 1.12 -44.47 0.98
C LYS A 285 1.39 -44.78 2.46
N ILE A 286 1.38 -43.77 3.32
CA ILE A 286 1.56 -43.92 4.76
C ILE A 286 0.45 -44.79 5.35
N THR A 287 -0.81 -44.51 5.01
CA THR A 287 -1.98 -45.29 5.49
C THR A 287 -1.91 -46.74 5.03
N ALA A 288 -1.53 -46.99 3.78
CA ALA A 288 -1.34 -48.34 3.25
C ALA A 288 -0.18 -49.07 3.96
N TRP A 289 0.92 -48.38 4.25
CA TRP A 289 2.03 -48.94 5.02
C TRP A 289 1.61 -49.28 6.46
N GLN A 290 0.92 -48.37 7.15
CA GLN A 290 0.44 -48.57 8.52
C GLN A 290 -0.55 -49.74 8.59
N THR A 291 -1.45 -49.85 7.62
CA THR A 291 -2.41 -50.96 7.55
C THR A 291 -1.71 -52.30 7.37
N LYS A 292 -0.70 -52.37 6.48
CA LYS A 292 0.12 -53.58 6.31
C LYS A 292 0.91 -53.92 7.57
N ARG A 293 1.51 -52.93 8.23
CA ARG A 293 2.28 -53.11 9.47
C ARG A 293 1.42 -53.62 10.61
N LYS A 294 0.21 -53.08 10.76
CA LYS A 294 -0.77 -53.52 11.75
C LYS A 294 -1.23 -54.96 11.50
N ALA A 295 -1.46 -55.35 10.25
CA ALA A 295 -1.80 -56.72 9.89
C ALA A 295 -0.64 -57.71 10.18
N GLU A 296 0.61 -57.31 9.90
CA GLU A 296 1.81 -58.09 10.23
C GLU A 296 1.97 -58.25 11.74
N ASN A 297 1.78 -57.17 12.51
CA ASN A 297 1.83 -57.18 13.97
C ASN A 297 0.75 -58.08 14.59
N ALA A 298 -0.46 -58.10 14.04
CA ALA A 298 -1.53 -59.01 14.46
C ALA A 298 -1.16 -60.49 14.22
N ALA A 299 -0.55 -60.81 13.08
CA ALA A 299 -0.06 -62.15 12.77
C ALA A 299 1.09 -62.58 13.71
N ARG A 300 2.06 -61.68 13.97
CA ARG A 300 3.16 -61.94 14.90
C ARG A 300 2.69 -62.13 16.34
N SER A 301 1.69 -61.38 16.78
CA SER A 301 1.05 -61.56 18.09
C SER A 301 0.41 -62.95 18.22
N ALA A 302 -0.26 -63.44 17.17
CA ALA A 302 -0.82 -64.79 17.16
C ALA A 302 0.26 -65.88 17.22
N SER A 303 1.44 -65.62 16.62
CA SER A 303 2.61 -66.50 16.68
C SER A 303 3.55 -66.27 17.88
N LYS A 304 3.15 -65.44 18.87
CA LYS A 304 3.95 -65.08 20.06
C LYS A 304 5.33 -64.47 19.75
N GLN A 305 5.48 -63.80 18.60
CA GLN A 305 6.68 -63.06 18.24
C GLN A 305 6.59 -61.59 18.68
N PRO A 306 7.72 -60.92 18.94
CA PRO A 306 7.74 -59.50 19.30
C PRO A 306 7.21 -58.62 18.15
N LEU A 307 6.42 -57.61 18.53
CA LEU A 307 5.81 -56.64 17.63
C LEU A 307 6.86 -55.73 17.00
N LEU A 308 6.62 -55.33 15.75
CA LEU A 308 7.47 -54.36 15.06
C LEU A 308 7.03 -52.93 15.41
N PRO A 309 7.95 -51.97 15.42
CA PRO A 309 7.64 -50.57 15.67
C PRO A 309 6.69 -50.00 14.61
N GLU A 310 5.69 -49.26 15.05
CA GLU A 310 4.70 -48.62 14.19
C GLU A 310 5.12 -47.22 13.71
N ASP A 311 6.24 -46.67 14.20
CA ASP A 311 6.68 -45.29 13.92
C ASP A 311 7.70 -45.17 12.79
N GLU A 312 8.17 -46.27 12.21
CA GLU A 312 9.20 -46.26 11.16
C GLU A 312 8.79 -45.47 9.91
N TRP A 313 7.49 -45.33 9.64
CA TRP A 313 6.98 -44.55 8.51
C TRP A 313 7.42 -43.08 8.56
N GLN A 314 7.66 -42.50 9.75
CA GLN A 314 8.11 -41.11 9.89
C GLN A 314 9.52 -40.89 9.30
N ARG A 315 10.36 -41.93 9.28
CA ARG A 315 11.68 -41.90 8.64
C ARG A 315 11.61 -42.24 7.16
N LEU A 316 10.67 -43.10 6.77
CA LEU A 316 10.52 -43.61 5.40
C LEU A 316 9.80 -42.63 4.46
N PHE A 317 8.82 -41.89 4.96
CA PHE A 317 8.02 -40.94 4.17
C PHE A 317 8.29 -39.51 4.61
N LYS A 318 8.65 -38.65 3.65
CA LYS A 318 8.79 -37.21 3.86
C LYS A 318 7.54 -36.51 3.32
N LEU A 319 6.77 -35.86 4.19
CA LEU A 319 5.62 -35.09 3.75
C LEU A 319 6.07 -33.82 3.02
N PRO A 320 5.36 -33.41 1.96
CA PRO A 320 5.58 -32.11 1.32
C PRO A 320 5.41 -30.97 2.33
N GLN A 321 6.21 -29.90 2.19
CA GLN A 321 6.05 -28.67 2.97
C GLN A 321 4.92 -27.82 2.38
N GLU A 322 4.11 -27.23 3.26
CA GLU A 322 3.03 -26.33 2.84
C GLU A 322 3.60 -25.02 2.30
N PRO A 323 3.16 -24.54 1.12
CA PRO A 323 3.54 -23.23 0.64
C PRO A 323 2.95 -22.14 1.55
N SER A 324 3.71 -21.07 1.78
CA SER A 324 3.24 -19.92 2.56
C SER A 324 2.00 -19.30 1.92
N ARG A 325 0.97 -19.05 2.72
CA ARG A 325 -0.29 -18.44 2.29
C ARG A 325 -0.25 -16.89 2.30
N LEU A 326 0.88 -16.30 2.68
CA LEU A 326 1.05 -14.85 2.80
C LEU A 326 0.80 -14.14 1.46
N GLU A 327 1.42 -14.59 0.38
CA GLU A 327 1.25 -14.00 -0.95
C GLU A 327 -0.20 -14.07 -1.42
N THR A 328 -0.89 -15.20 -1.15
CA THR A 328 -2.31 -15.34 -1.44
C THR A 328 -3.15 -14.28 -0.71
N LEU A 329 -2.86 -14.01 0.57
CA LEU A 329 -3.56 -13.00 1.37
C LEU A 329 -3.32 -11.58 0.84
N LEU A 330 -2.08 -11.26 0.47
CA LEU A 330 -1.72 -9.95 -0.10
C LEU A 330 -2.40 -9.74 -1.45
N ASN A 331 -2.36 -10.74 -2.34
CA ASN A 331 -3.06 -10.69 -3.62
C ASN A 331 -4.57 -10.51 -3.43
N SER A 332 -5.20 -11.20 -2.47
CA SER A 332 -6.62 -10.98 -2.16
C SER A 332 -6.93 -9.57 -1.69
N ARG A 333 -6.07 -8.96 -0.87
CA ARG A 333 -6.22 -7.56 -0.44
C ARG A 333 -6.00 -6.59 -1.60
N GLN A 334 -5.07 -6.88 -2.51
CA GLN A 334 -4.83 -6.07 -3.72
C GLN A 334 -6.01 -6.14 -4.71
N VAL A 335 -6.63 -7.32 -4.90
CA VAL A 335 -7.88 -7.46 -5.67
C VAL A 335 -8.97 -6.57 -5.07
N GLU A 336 -9.20 -6.63 -3.75
CA GLU A 336 -10.20 -5.78 -3.09
C GLU A 336 -9.89 -4.28 -3.27
N GLN A 337 -8.60 -3.91 -3.21
CA GLN A 337 -8.16 -2.53 -3.46
C GLN A 337 -8.59 -2.08 -4.85
N TYR A 338 -8.26 -2.84 -5.91
CA TYR A 338 -8.67 -2.52 -7.27
C TYR A 338 -10.20 -2.50 -7.45
N SER A 339 -10.94 -3.41 -6.81
CA SER A 339 -12.41 -3.40 -6.87
C SER A 339 -13.00 -2.12 -6.27
N ARG A 340 -12.59 -1.74 -5.05
CA ARG A 340 -13.03 -0.48 -4.42
C ARG A 340 -12.65 0.75 -5.24
N GLN A 341 -11.54 0.65 -5.96
CA GLN A 341 -11.07 1.68 -6.85
C GLN A 341 -12.00 1.88 -8.06
N VAL A 342 -12.41 0.79 -8.71
CA VAL A 342 -13.40 0.80 -9.80
C VAL A 342 -14.74 1.33 -9.30
N ASP A 343 -15.19 0.89 -8.11
CA ASP A 343 -16.45 1.36 -7.51
C ASP A 343 -16.41 2.88 -7.27
N GLY A 344 -15.33 3.39 -6.68
CA GLY A 344 -15.15 4.82 -6.40
C GLY A 344 -15.08 5.67 -7.68
N PHE A 345 -14.39 5.18 -8.71
CA PHE A 345 -14.32 5.85 -10.01
C PHE A 345 -15.71 5.90 -10.67
N THR A 346 -16.41 4.76 -10.71
CA THR A 346 -17.76 4.66 -11.29
C THR A 346 -18.76 5.56 -10.58
N ALA A 347 -18.71 5.63 -9.25
CA ALA A 347 -19.55 6.53 -8.46
C ALA A 347 -19.29 8.02 -8.80
N GLY A 348 -18.02 8.40 -8.94
CA GLY A 348 -17.61 9.75 -9.35
C GLY A 348 -18.12 10.10 -10.75
N VAL A 349 -17.85 9.26 -11.74
CA VAL A 349 -18.27 9.47 -13.13
C VAL A 349 -19.80 9.50 -13.26
N THR A 350 -20.51 8.58 -12.61
CA THR A 350 -21.99 8.55 -12.64
C THR A 350 -22.57 9.85 -12.06
N SER A 351 -21.97 10.38 -10.99
CA SER A 351 -22.38 11.65 -10.40
C SER A 351 -22.17 12.82 -11.37
N LYS A 352 -21.01 12.86 -12.06
CA LYS A 352 -20.72 13.87 -13.09
C LYS A 352 -21.70 13.78 -14.27
N MET A 353 -21.97 12.57 -14.76
CA MET A 353 -22.92 12.34 -15.85
C MET A 353 -24.34 12.78 -15.48
N PHE A 354 -24.78 12.50 -14.24
CA PHE A 354 -26.08 12.96 -13.76
C PHE A 354 -26.14 14.48 -13.64
N ALA A 355 -25.05 15.11 -13.18
CA ALA A 355 -24.94 16.56 -13.08
C ALA A 355 -25.05 17.25 -14.45
N VAL A 356 -24.40 16.69 -15.48
CA VAL A 356 -24.53 17.16 -16.87
C VAL A 356 -25.93 16.92 -17.43
N LYS A 357 -26.54 15.75 -17.17
CA LYS A 357 -27.91 15.45 -17.62
C LYS A 357 -28.93 16.45 -17.06
N SER A 358 -28.76 16.89 -15.83
CA SER A 358 -29.65 17.86 -15.16
C SER A 358 -29.26 19.31 -15.43
N ASN A 359 -28.42 19.58 -16.46
CA ASN A 359 -27.92 20.90 -16.86
C ASN A 359 -27.20 21.70 -15.75
N LEU A 360 -26.74 21.05 -14.67
CA LEU A 360 -26.15 21.71 -13.49
C LEU A 360 -27.03 22.80 -12.84
N LEU A 361 -28.28 22.93 -13.27
CA LEU A 361 -29.22 23.88 -12.72
C LEU A 361 -29.94 23.20 -11.55
N PRO A 362 -30.08 23.85 -10.38
CA PRO A 362 -31.07 23.40 -9.42
C PRO A 362 -32.41 23.38 -10.16
N SER A 363 -33.13 22.26 -10.09
CA SER A 363 -34.49 22.20 -10.62
C SER A 363 -35.27 23.33 -9.95
N ASP A 364 -35.79 24.28 -10.73
CA ASP A 364 -36.68 25.33 -10.22
C ASP A 364 -37.82 24.63 -9.45
N ALA A 365 -37.78 24.76 -8.13
CA ALA A 365 -38.80 24.29 -7.19
C ALA A 365 -39.77 25.42 -6.91
#